data_AF-A0A820D918-F1
#
_entry.id   AF-A0A820D918-F1
#
_cell.length_a   1.000
_cell.length_b   1.000
_cell.length_c   1.000
_cell.angle_alpha   90.00
_cell.angle_beta   90.00
_cell.angle_gamma   90.00
#
_symmetry.space_group_name_H-M   'P 1'
#
loop_
_entity.id
_entity.type
_entity.pdbx_description
1 polymer ?
#
loop_
_entity_poly.entity_id
_entity_poly.type
_entity_poly.pdbx_seq_one_letter_code
_entity_poly.pdbx_strand_id
1 'polypeptide(L)'
;MTFLFRIVDAIRAIVPQTFAVGVKLNSADFSTGGLTEEESYDQIRWIDEHGGIDFIEISGGTYEAPAMTGSEHDTRAERTKRREAYFIEFAAKVRNTTKIPLIVTGGFRTREGMNDAIHSDACDFVGIARPVCIQFNLPQILLDQKIADKDARALQYDIRGSQCFSYIPITGTRSSVGIFWHNWQMHRVAIENREPDPTLSIYGKLFSILFTKFKKIMPFIFLLLAILHASSFKELLS
;
A
#
# COMPACT_ATOMS: atom_id res chain seq x y z
N MET A 1 16.35 -0.19 -19.69
CA MET A 1 17.03 0.17 -18.43
C MET A 1 17.82 1.49 -18.46
N THR A 2 18.20 2.02 -19.64
CA THR A 2 19.06 3.22 -19.75
C THR A 2 18.65 4.42 -18.90
N PHE A 3 17.35 4.70 -18.79
CA PHE A 3 16.86 5.82 -17.97
C PHE A 3 17.18 5.62 -16.48
N LEU A 4 16.93 4.42 -15.94
CA LEU A 4 17.25 4.09 -14.54
C LEU A 4 18.74 4.26 -14.27
N PHE A 5 19.60 3.70 -15.13
CA PHE A 5 21.05 3.75 -14.93
C PHE A 5 21.60 5.17 -14.93
N ARG A 6 21.10 6.04 -15.82
CA ARG A 6 21.46 7.46 -15.80
C ARG A 6 21.08 8.16 -14.50
N ILE A 7 19.96 7.77 -13.87
CA ILE A 7 19.54 8.30 -12.57
C ILE A 7 20.49 7.80 -11.47
N VAL A 8 20.80 6.49 -11.47
CA VAL A 8 21.73 5.88 -10.50
C VAL A 8 23.10 6.54 -10.59
N ASP A 9 23.65 6.70 -11.80
CA ASP A 9 24.96 7.34 -12.03
C ASP A 9 24.96 8.79 -11.55
N ALA A 10 23.89 9.55 -11.86
CA ALA A 10 23.77 10.94 -11.43
C ALA A 10 23.67 11.07 -9.90
N ILE A 11 22.96 10.17 -9.23
CA ILE A 11 22.90 10.12 -7.76
C ILE A 11 24.29 9.77 -7.20
N ARG A 12 24.94 8.73 -7.73
CA ARG A 12 26.26 8.29 -7.26
C ARG A 12 27.38 9.31 -7.49
N ALA A 13 27.23 10.18 -8.47
CA ALA A 13 28.17 11.28 -8.69
C ALA A 13 28.13 12.37 -7.59
N ILE A 14 27.03 12.46 -6.82
CA ILE A 14 26.84 13.55 -5.84
C ILE A 14 26.75 13.08 -4.38
N VAL A 15 26.50 11.79 -4.13
CA VAL A 15 26.41 11.24 -2.77
C VAL A 15 27.71 10.52 -2.38
N PRO A 16 28.11 10.55 -1.10
CA PRO A 16 29.25 9.76 -0.64
C PRO A 16 28.95 8.26 -0.69
N GLN A 17 30.00 7.43 -0.71
CA GLN A 17 29.86 5.96 -0.68
C GLN A 17 29.10 5.44 0.54
N THR A 18 29.06 6.20 1.64
CA THR A 18 28.30 5.86 2.85
C THR A 18 26.79 6.11 2.72
N PHE A 19 26.34 6.72 1.62
CA PHE A 19 24.92 6.97 1.37
C PHE A 19 24.31 5.78 0.63
N ALA A 20 23.28 5.17 1.23
CA ALA A 20 22.59 4.02 0.66
C ALA A 20 21.70 4.44 -0.51
N VAL A 21 21.86 3.78 -1.67
CA VAL A 21 21.02 3.93 -2.85
C VAL A 21 20.35 2.61 -3.16
N GLY A 22 19.04 2.53 -2.95
CA GLY A 22 18.25 1.35 -3.31
C GLY A 22 17.36 1.60 -4.51
N VAL A 23 16.94 0.51 -5.16
CA VAL A 23 15.92 0.54 -6.22
C VAL A 23 14.74 -0.31 -5.79
N LYS A 24 13.53 0.21 -5.99
CA LYS A 24 12.29 -0.51 -5.75
C LYS A 24 11.67 -0.93 -7.08
N LEU A 25 11.41 -2.22 -7.22
CA LEU A 25 10.86 -2.82 -8.44
C LEU A 25 9.55 -3.54 -8.13
N ASN A 26 8.73 -3.67 -9.17
CA ASN A 26 7.60 -4.59 -9.18
C ASN A 26 8.07 -5.98 -9.64
N SER A 27 7.52 -7.04 -9.07
CA SER A 27 7.80 -8.42 -9.45
C SER A 27 7.16 -8.82 -10.78
N ALA A 28 5.98 -8.28 -11.06
CA ALA A 28 5.25 -8.38 -12.32
C ALA A 28 4.13 -7.33 -12.33
N ASP A 29 3.77 -6.82 -13.49
CA ASP A 29 2.58 -6.00 -13.66
C ASP A 29 1.45 -6.93 -14.16
N PHE A 30 0.49 -7.26 -13.29
CA PHE A 30 -0.59 -8.24 -13.57
C PHE A 30 -1.65 -7.70 -14.56
N SER A 31 -1.21 -7.08 -15.63
CA SER A 31 -2.01 -6.46 -16.68
C SER A 31 -1.56 -6.95 -18.06
N THR A 32 -2.47 -7.01 -19.02
CA THR A 32 -2.14 -7.37 -20.40
C THR A 32 -1.09 -6.41 -20.98
N GLY A 33 0.08 -6.95 -21.36
CA GLY A 33 1.22 -6.17 -21.86
C GLY A 33 2.08 -5.50 -20.77
N GLY A 34 1.88 -5.86 -19.51
CA GLY A 34 2.71 -5.42 -18.38
C GLY A 34 3.99 -6.26 -18.21
N LEU A 35 4.86 -5.84 -17.29
CA LEU A 35 6.11 -6.52 -16.95
C LEU A 35 5.88 -7.98 -16.55
N THR A 36 6.53 -8.90 -17.24
CA THR A 36 6.53 -10.33 -16.93
C THR A 36 7.55 -10.68 -15.83
N GLU A 37 7.39 -11.84 -15.18
CA GLU A 37 8.38 -12.31 -14.19
C GLU A 37 9.78 -12.49 -14.80
N GLU A 38 9.87 -12.97 -16.04
CA GLU A 38 11.15 -13.18 -16.74
C GLU A 38 11.86 -11.85 -17.00
N GLU A 39 11.12 -10.84 -17.46
CA GLU A 39 11.66 -9.49 -17.64
C GLU A 39 12.09 -8.87 -16.32
N SER A 40 11.41 -9.14 -15.20
CA SER A 40 11.85 -8.72 -13.87
C SER A 40 13.20 -9.34 -13.48
N TYR A 41 13.45 -10.61 -13.84
CA TYR A 41 14.75 -11.24 -13.60
C TYR A 41 15.86 -10.60 -14.44
N ASP A 42 15.58 -10.28 -15.71
CA ASP A 42 16.50 -9.54 -16.57
C ASP A 42 16.82 -8.16 -15.99
N GLN A 43 15.82 -7.43 -15.49
CA GLN A 43 16.03 -6.13 -14.86
C GLN A 43 16.98 -6.22 -13.67
N ILE A 44 16.78 -7.19 -12.79
CA ILE A 44 17.60 -7.37 -11.59
C ILE A 44 19.03 -7.73 -11.96
N ARG A 45 19.22 -8.64 -12.92
CA ARG A 45 20.54 -8.97 -13.46
C ARG A 45 21.24 -7.75 -14.05
N TRP A 46 20.55 -6.97 -14.88
CA TRP A 46 21.13 -5.76 -15.46
C TRP A 46 21.47 -4.69 -14.41
N ILE A 47 20.70 -4.61 -13.32
CA ILE A 47 21.00 -3.72 -12.19
C ILE A 47 22.28 -4.17 -11.46
N ASP A 48 22.42 -5.49 -11.22
CA ASP A 48 23.63 -6.05 -10.61
C ASP A 48 24.87 -5.80 -11.48
N GLU A 49 24.76 -6.07 -12.79
CA GLU A 49 25.83 -5.84 -13.77
C GLU A 49 26.23 -4.36 -13.88
N HIS A 50 25.27 -3.43 -13.82
CA HIS A 50 25.55 -1.99 -13.88
C HIS A 50 26.20 -1.48 -12.59
N GLY A 51 25.79 -2.03 -11.43
CA GLY A 51 26.27 -1.61 -10.12
C GLY A 51 25.66 -0.28 -9.63
N GLY A 52 26.18 0.22 -8.51
CA GLY A 52 25.72 1.48 -7.91
C GLY A 52 24.41 1.37 -7.12
N ILE A 53 23.87 0.17 -6.91
CA ILE A 53 22.70 -0.11 -6.06
C ILE A 53 23.15 -0.95 -4.85
N ASP A 54 22.75 -0.54 -3.65
CA ASP A 54 23.09 -1.20 -2.38
C ASP A 54 22.04 -2.21 -1.92
N PHE A 55 20.78 -2.06 -2.38
CA PHE A 55 19.70 -3.00 -2.10
C PHE A 55 18.60 -2.91 -3.16
N ILE A 56 17.91 -4.02 -3.39
CA ILE A 56 16.73 -4.09 -4.26
C ILE A 56 15.51 -4.37 -3.38
N GLU A 57 14.55 -3.45 -3.36
CA GLU A 57 13.24 -3.70 -2.77
C GLU A 57 12.31 -4.31 -3.82
N ILE A 58 11.95 -5.57 -3.61
CA ILE A 58 10.94 -6.26 -4.38
C ILE A 58 9.59 -6.03 -3.70
N SER A 59 8.69 -5.43 -4.47
CA SER A 59 7.26 -5.46 -4.22
C SER A 59 6.58 -6.13 -5.39
N GLY A 60 5.36 -6.64 -5.26
CA GLY A 60 4.67 -7.25 -6.40
C GLY A 60 3.29 -6.68 -6.65
N GLY A 61 3.18 -6.22 -7.90
CA GLY A 61 2.04 -5.90 -8.76
C GLY A 61 0.85 -5.11 -8.25
N THR A 62 0.22 -4.46 -9.21
CA THR A 62 -1.10 -3.86 -9.10
C THR A 62 -2.03 -4.82 -8.37
N TYR A 63 -2.54 -4.31 -7.25
CA TYR A 63 -3.69 -4.60 -6.41
C TYR A 63 -4.90 -5.40 -6.98
N GLU A 64 -4.81 -5.96 -8.17
CA GLU A 64 -5.88 -6.57 -8.97
C GLU A 64 -5.76 -8.10 -9.08
N ALA A 65 -4.62 -8.70 -8.71
CA ALA A 65 -4.44 -10.15 -8.74
C ALA A 65 -5.24 -10.87 -7.62
N PRO A 66 -6.09 -11.87 -7.95
CA PRO A 66 -6.85 -12.68 -6.97
C PRO A 66 -6.00 -13.39 -5.90
N ALA A 67 -4.71 -13.63 -6.20
CA ALA A 67 -3.77 -14.29 -5.28
C ALA A 67 -3.54 -13.50 -3.97
N MET A 68 -3.66 -12.17 -4.01
CA MET A 68 -3.49 -11.29 -2.84
C MET A 68 -4.76 -11.11 -1.99
N THR A 69 -5.93 -11.37 -2.57
CA THR A 69 -7.24 -11.17 -1.93
C THR A 69 -7.73 -12.41 -1.18
N GLY A 70 -7.27 -13.61 -1.55
CA GLY A 70 -7.73 -14.87 -0.97
C GLY A 70 -9.18 -15.18 -1.37
N SER A 71 -9.62 -16.42 -1.14
CA SER A 71 -11.02 -16.78 -1.38
C SER A 71 -11.92 -16.21 -0.26
N GLU A 72 -13.20 -15.97 -0.54
CA GLU A 72 -14.17 -15.57 0.50
C GLU A 72 -14.34 -16.64 1.59
N HIS A 73 -13.94 -17.88 1.32
CA HIS A 73 -13.97 -19.01 2.24
C HIS A 73 -12.71 -19.18 3.09
N ASP A 74 -11.61 -18.48 2.76
CA ASP A 74 -10.37 -18.59 3.54
C ASP A 74 -10.56 -17.97 4.93
N THR A 75 -9.99 -18.59 5.96
CA THR A 75 -9.83 -17.95 7.27
C THR A 75 -8.87 -16.76 7.16
N ARG A 76 -8.92 -15.85 8.13
CA ARG A 76 -8.00 -14.69 8.19
C ARG A 76 -6.54 -15.10 8.30
N ALA A 77 -6.26 -16.21 8.99
CA ALA A 77 -4.92 -16.77 9.12
C ALA A 77 -4.41 -17.29 7.76
N GLU A 78 -5.23 -18.04 7.01
CA GLU A 78 -4.87 -18.55 5.68
C GLU A 78 -4.63 -17.42 4.67
N ARG A 79 -5.46 -16.37 4.69
CA ARG A 79 -5.19 -15.18 3.87
C ARG A 79 -3.87 -14.49 4.22
N THR A 80 -3.50 -14.48 5.50
CA THR A 80 -2.23 -13.87 5.91
C THR A 80 -1.06 -14.71 5.42
N LYS A 81 -1.09 -16.03 5.66
CA LYS A 81 -0.08 -16.97 5.15
C LYS A 81 0.10 -16.89 3.63
N ARG A 82 -1.00 -16.87 2.87
CA ARG A 82 -0.93 -16.78 1.39
C ARG A 82 -0.29 -15.46 0.92
N ARG A 83 -0.63 -14.35 1.57
CA ARG A 83 -0.05 -13.05 1.24
C ARG A 83 1.45 -12.99 1.54
N GLU A 84 1.87 -13.65 2.62
CA GLU A 84 3.29 -13.76 2.98
C GLU A 84 4.02 -14.69 2.02
N ALA A 85 3.46 -15.86 1.69
CA ALA A 85 4.06 -16.86 0.80
C ALA A 85 4.28 -16.37 -0.64
N TYR A 86 3.33 -15.59 -1.19
CA TYR A 86 3.40 -15.15 -2.59
C TYR A 86 4.72 -14.42 -2.93
N PHE A 87 5.14 -13.48 -2.09
CA PHE A 87 6.35 -12.69 -2.37
C PHE A 87 7.62 -13.44 -2.01
N ILE A 88 7.56 -14.36 -1.05
CA ILE A 88 8.67 -15.26 -0.71
C ILE A 88 9.02 -16.14 -1.91
N GLU A 89 8.03 -16.72 -2.59
CA GLU A 89 8.27 -17.57 -3.76
C GLU A 89 8.95 -16.81 -4.91
N PHE A 90 8.51 -15.59 -5.20
CA PHE A 90 9.16 -14.75 -6.22
C PHE A 90 10.58 -14.37 -5.80
N ALA A 91 10.76 -13.92 -4.55
CA ALA A 91 12.06 -13.48 -4.07
C ALA A 91 13.08 -14.64 -4.00
N ALA A 92 12.64 -15.85 -3.68
CA ALA A 92 13.47 -17.06 -3.72
C ALA A 92 13.99 -17.39 -5.14
N LYS A 93 13.20 -17.09 -6.19
CA LYS A 93 13.66 -17.22 -7.58
C LYS A 93 14.71 -16.17 -7.91
N VAL A 94 14.47 -14.92 -7.52
CA VAL A 94 15.40 -13.79 -7.73
C VAL A 94 16.71 -13.95 -6.97
N ARG A 95 16.69 -14.55 -5.77
CA ARG A 95 17.88 -14.71 -4.93
C ARG A 95 19.06 -15.36 -5.66
N ASN A 96 18.78 -16.23 -6.63
CA ASN A 96 19.82 -16.90 -7.41
C ASN A 96 20.41 -16.04 -8.54
N THR A 97 19.81 -14.88 -8.86
CA THR A 97 20.23 -14.02 -9.98
C THR A 97 21.06 -12.81 -9.54
N THR A 98 21.11 -12.49 -8.25
CA THR A 98 21.86 -11.34 -7.74
C THR A 98 22.48 -11.58 -6.36
N LYS A 99 23.56 -10.86 -6.06
CA LYS A 99 24.14 -10.77 -4.70
C LYS A 99 23.75 -9.49 -3.97
N ILE A 100 23.05 -8.58 -4.63
CA ILE A 100 22.56 -7.36 -4.00
C ILE A 100 21.53 -7.75 -2.92
N PRO A 101 21.63 -7.19 -1.70
CA PRO A 101 20.64 -7.42 -0.65
C PRO A 101 19.21 -7.18 -1.11
N LEU A 102 18.33 -8.14 -0.82
CA LEU A 102 16.92 -8.11 -1.20
C LEU A 102 16.05 -7.70 -0.01
N ILE A 103 15.21 -6.69 -0.23
CA ILE A 103 14.13 -6.32 0.68
C ILE A 103 12.82 -6.81 0.06
N VAL A 104 12.03 -7.60 0.79
CA VAL A 104 10.71 -8.03 0.31
C VAL A 104 9.62 -7.32 1.09
N THR A 105 8.76 -6.59 0.37
CA THR A 105 7.63 -5.87 0.95
C THR A 105 6.33 -6.41 0.38
N GLY A 106 5.55 -7.10 1.23
CA GLY A 106 4.25 -7.58 0.81
C GLY A 106 3.57 -8.46 1.83
N GLY A 107 2.47 -7.97 2.42
CA GLY A 107 1.57 -8.82 3.20
C GLY A 107 2.02 -9.24 4.60
N PHE A 108 3.29 -9.08 4.96
CA PHE A 108 3.85 -9.46 6.26
C PHE A 108 3.12 -8.83 7.45
N ARG A 109 2.75 -9.67 8.42
CA ARG A 109 2.03 -9.27 9.64
C ARG A 109 2.51 -9.97 10.90
N THR A 110 3.24 -11.07 10.81
CA THR A 110 3.68 -11.84 11.98
C THR A 110 5.21 -11.92 12.03
N ARG A 111 5.79 -12.00 13.22
CA ARG A 111 7.21 -12.28 13.37
C ARG A 111 7.58 -13.61 12.73
N GLU A 112 6.78 -14.65 12.94
CA GLU A 112 7.01 -15.99 12.34
C GLU A 112 7.16 -15.90 10.82
N GLY A 113 6.21 -15.26 10.12
CA GLY A 113 6.27 -15.15 8.66
C GLY A 113 7.45 -14.30 8.16
N MET A 114 7.89 -13.31 8.94
CA MET A 114 9.08 -12.51 8.63
C MET A 114 10.37 -13.30 8.86
N ASN A 115 10.46 -14.03 9.98
CA ASN A 115 11.60 -14.89 10.28
C ASN A 115 11.72 -16.02 9.26
N ASP A 116 10.62 -16.64 8.86
CA ASP A 116 10.60 -17.67 7.83
C ASP A 116 11.13 -17.14 6.49
N ALA A 117 10.76 -15.91 6.10
CA ALA A 117 11.24 -15.28 4.87
C ALA A 117 12.77 -15.03 4.90
N ILE A 118 13.32 -14.68 6.06
CA ILE A 118 14.76 -14.45 6.23
C ILE A 118 15.51 -15.79 6.31
N HIS A 119 15.03 -16.73 7.13
CA HIS A 119 15.67 -18.04 7.33
C HIS A 119 15.64 -18.94 6.10
N SER A 120 14.66 -18.76 5.21
CA SER A 120 14.59 -19.46 3.92
C SER A 120 15.48 -18.85 2.83
N ASP A 121 16.28 -17.82 3.15
CA ASP A 121 17.12 -17.07 2.21
C ASP A 121 16.33 -16.34 1.11
N ALA A 122 15.02 -16.18 1.27
CA ALA A 122 14.18 -15.49 0.29
C ALA A 122 14.45 -13.97 0.27
N CYS A 123 14.86 -13.39 1.41
CA CYS A 123 15.21 -11.98 1.51
C CYS A 123 16.21 -11.72 2.66
N ASP A 124 16.92 -10.60 2.57
CA ASP A 124 17.82 -10.13 3.63
C ASP A 124 17.08 -9.19 4.60
N PHE A 125 16.04 -8.50 4.12
CA PHE A 125 15.18 -7.63 4.93
C PHE A 125 13.71 -7.78 4.56
N VAL A 126 12.84 -7.53 5.54
CA VAL A 126 11.39 -7.49 5.34
C VAL A 126 10.88 -6.05 5.48
N GLY A 127 10.15 -5.59 4.47
CA GLY A 127 9.44 -4.31 4.52
C GLY A 127 8.00 -4.44 5.01
N ILE A 128 7.58 -3.48 5.84
CA ILE A 128 6.22 -3.36 6.37
C ILE A 128 5.63 -1.99 6.03
N ALA A 129 4.38 -1.98 5.54
CA ALA A 129 3.71 -0.75 5.08
C ALA A 129 2.35 -0.53 5.75
N ARG A 130 1.27 -1.15 5.25
CA ARG A 130 -0.09 -0.93 5.76
C ARG A 130 -0.27 -1.10 7.28
N PRO A 131 0.31 -2.13 7.93
CA PRO A 131 0.19 -2.29 9.37
C PRO A 131 0.74 -1.11 10.19
N VAL A 132 1.85 -0.51 9.75
CA VAL A 132 2.47 0.61 10.48
C VAL A 132 1.69 1.92 10.32
N CYS A 133 0.80 2.03 9.33
CA CYS A 133 -0.14 3.17 9.26
C CYS A 133 -1.15 3.19 10.42
N ILE A 134 -1.34 2.06 11.10
CA ILE A 134 -2.32 1.87 12.18
C ILE A 134 -1.65 1.67 13.53
N GLN A 135 -0.49 1.01 13.55
CA GLN A 135 0.24 0.65 14.75
C GLN A 135 1.71 1.05 14.62
N PHE A 136 2.05 2.26 15.06
CA PHE A 136 3.40 2.82 14.91
C PHE A 136 4.47 2.07 15.70
N ASN A 137 4.11 1.49 16.85
CA ASN A 137 5.01 0.70 17.67
C ASN A 137 5.15 -0.76 17.21
N LEU A 138 4.58 -1.13 16.05
CA LEU A 138 4.67 -2.49 15.53
C LEU A 138 6.12 -3.01 15.39
N PRO A 139 7.12 -2.24 14.90
CA PRO A 139 8.49 -2.72 14.86
C PRO A 139 9.03 -3.13 16.23
N GLN A 140 8.68 -2.40 17.29
CA GLN A 140 9.10 -2.74 18.66
C GLN A 140 8.48 -4.06 19.11
N ILE A 141 7.19 -4.27 18.82
CA ILE A 141 6.49 -5.53 19.14
C ILE A 141 7.10 -6.71 18.38
N LEU A 142 7.41 -6.52 17.09
CA LEU A 142 8.02 -7.56 16.26
C LEU A 142 9.44 -7.91 16.73
N LEU A 143 10.21 -6.95 17.25
CA LEU A 143 11.59 -7.18 17.69
C LEU A 143 11.72 -7.59 19.16
N ASP A 144 10.68 -7.40 19.99
CA ASP A 144 10.74 -7.72 21.42
C ASP A 144 10.68 -9.23 21.69
N GLN A 145 11.84 -9.80 22.01
CA GLN A 145 12.02 -11.22 22.33
C GLN A 145 11.26 -11.68 23.59
N LYS A 146 10.71 -10.76 24.39
CA LYS A 146 9.84 -11.10 25.54
C LYS A 146 8.42 -11.45 25.11
N ILE A 147 8.00 -11.00 23.94
CA ILE A 147 6.68 -11.33 23.37
C ILE A 147 6.81 -12.68 22.67
N ALA A 148 5.94 -13.64 22.99
CA ALA A 148 5.91 -14.94 22.32
C ALA A 148 5.61 -14.77 20.82
N ASP A 149 6.18 -15.61 19.96
CA ASP A 149 6.09 -15.46 18.49
C ASP A 149 4.65 -15.41 17.97
N LYS A 150 3.77 -16.23 18.55
CA LYS A 150 2.32 -16.24 18.24
C LYS A 150 1.62 -14.88 18.49
N ASP A 151 2.14 -14.09 19.42
CA ASP A 151 1.59 -12.82 19.87
C ASP A 151 2.32 -11.62 19.23
N ALA A 152 3.52 -11.83 18.69
CA ALA A 152 4.32 -10.83 18.01
C ALA A 152 3.80 -10.59 16.57
N ARG A 153 2.71 -9.84 16.47
CA ARG A 153 2.01 -9.60 15.20
C ARG A 153 1.34 -8.23 15.14
N ALA A 154 1.08 -7.80 13.91
CA ALA A 154 0.30 -6.61 13.61
C ALA A 154 -1.13 -6.69 14.16
N LEU A 155 -1.64 -5.54 14.62
CA LEU A 155 -3.03 -5.36 15.00
C LEU A 155 -3.96 -5.83 13.88
N GLN A 156 -4.96 -6.60 14.28
CA GLN A 156 -5.99 -7.08 13.38
C GLN A 156 -7.16 -6.09 13.39
N TYR A 157 -7.50 -5.57 12.20
CA TYR A 157 -8.63 -4.68 12.00
C TYR A 157 -9.36 -5.04 10.70
N ASP A 158 -10.64 -4.68 10.64
CA ASP A 158 -11.47 -4.82 9.44
C ASP A 158 -11.90 -3.44 8.97
N ILE A 159 -11.81 -3.22 7.66
CA ILE A 159 -12.23 -1.96 7.05
C ILE A 159 -13.76 -2.00 6.91
N ARG A 160 -14.45 -1.49 7.92
CA ARG A 160 -15.92 -1.51 7.96
C ARG A 160 -16.52 -0.77 6.78
N GLY A 161 -17.40 -1.44 6.05
CA GLY A 161 -18.05 -0.90 4.86
C GLY A 161 -17.27 -1.08 3.57
N SER A 162 -16.15 -1.81 3.58
CA SER A 162 -15.46 -2.14 2.32
C SER A 162 -16.26 -3.12 1.46
N GLN A 163 -17.21 -3.86 2.07
CA GLN A 163 -18.00 -4.88 1.40
C GLN A 163 -18.90 -4.31 0.30
N CYS A 164 -19.43 -3.09 0.44
CA CYS A 164 -20.33 -2.52 -0.58
C CYS A 164 -19.64 -2.29 -1.92
N PHE A 165 -18.32 -2.07 -1.92
CA PHE A 165 -17.53 -1.91 -3.14
C PHE A 165 -17.29 -3.23 -3.87
N SER A 166 -17.63 -4.37 -3.26
CA SER A 166 -17.59 -5.69 -3.90
C SER A 166 -18.72 -5.88 -4.92
N TYR A 167 -19.79 -5.09 -4.82
CA TYR A 167 -20.91 -5.10 -5.76
C TYR A 167 -20.68 -4.23 -6.99
N ILE A 168 -19.56 -3.49 -7.04
CA ILE A 168 -19.18 -2.68 -8.20
C ILE A 168 -18.37 -3.58 -9.15
N PRO A 169 -18.85 -3.85 -10.37
CA PRO A 169 -18.20 -4.77 -11.32
C PRO A 169 -17.01 -4.12 -12.02
N ILE A 170 -16.10 -3.54 -11.25
CA ILE A 170 -14.86 -2.91 -11.73
C ILE A 170 -13.70 -3.60 -11.00
N THR A 171 -12.80 -4.22 -11.76
CA THR A 171 -11.57 -4.84 -11.25
C THR A 171 -10.74 -3.81 -10.47
N GLY A 172 -10.13 -4.20 -9.34
CA GLY A 172 -9.29 -3.32 -8.53
C GLY A 172 -10.02 -2.44 -7.49
N THR A 173 -11.33 -2.26 -7.60
CA THR A 173 -12.10 -1.35 -6.73
C THR A 173 -11.97 -1.68 -5.23
N ARG A 174 -11.96 -2.98 -4.87
CA ARG A 174 -11.81 -3.42 -3.46
C ARG A 174 -10.45 -3.04 -2.86
N SER A 175 -9.39 -3.12 -3.65
CA SER A 175 -8.05 -2.78 -3.19
C SER A 175 -7.83 -1.28 -3.09
N SER A 176 -8.38 -0.50 -4.03
CA SER A 176 -8.39 0.96 -3.99
C SER A 176 -9.03 1.49 -2.71
N VAL A 177 -10.14 0.89 -2.27
CA VAL A 177 -10.83 1.23 -1.02
C VAL A 177 -9.92 1.03 0.21
N GLY A 178 -9.16 -0.06 0.23
CA GLY A 178 -8.17 -0.32 1.26
C GLY A 178 -7.12 0.79 1.30
N ILE A 179 -6.56 1.19 0.15
CA ILE A 179 -5.56 2.26 0.06
C ILE A 179 -6.13 3.58 0.57
N PHE A 180 -7.33 3.97 0.12
CA PHE A 180 -7.98 5.21 0.59
C PHE A 180 -8.17 5.23 2.10
N TRP A 181 -8.60 4.11 2.69
CA TRP A 181 -8.79 4.03 4.12
C TRP A 181 -7.48 4.21 4.89
N HIS A 182 -6.37 3.60 4.46
CA HIS A 182 -5.06 3.80 5.11
C HIS A 182 -4.54 5.23 4.90
N ASN A 183 -4.74 5.82 3.71
CA ASN A 183 -4.42 7.22 3.46
C ASN A 183 -5.18 8.16 4.41
N TRP A 184 -6.45 7.85 4.73
CA TRP A 184 -7.18 8.61 5.74
C TRP A 184 -6.62 8.46 7.14
N GLN A 185 -6.12 7.29 7.52
CA GLN A 185 -5.47 7.10 8.81
C GLN A 185 -4.18 7.94 8.90
N MET A 186 -3.37 7.93 7.84
CA MET A 186 -2.19 8.79 7.75
C MET A 186 -2.56 10.28 7.79
N HIS A 187 -3.63 10.70 7.10
CA HIS A 187 -4.12 12.08 7.15
C HIS A 187 -4.61 12.48 8.55
N ARG A 188 -5.31 11.59 9.27
CA ARG A 188 -5.72 11.83 10.66
C ARG A 188 -4.53 12.13 11.55
N VAL A 189 -3.44 11.39 11.37
CA VAL A 189 -2.22 11.56 12.16
C VAL A 189 -1.49 12.83 11.75
N ALA A 190 -1.18 12.98 10.47
CA ALA A 190 -0.33 14.06 9.97
C ALA A 190 -1.00 15.45 9.98
N ILE A 191 -2.31 15.51 9.71
CA ILE A 191 -3.03 16.78 9.52
C ILE A 191 -3.98 17.06 10.68
N GLU A 192 -4.72 16.05 11.15
CA GLU A 192 -5.71 16.24 12.21
C GLU A 192 -5.10 16.12 13.62
N ASN A 193 -3.83 15.71 13.73
CA ASN A 193 -3.13 15.39 14.99
C ASN A 193 -3.93 14.43 15.88
N ARG A 194 -4.48 13.38 15.27
CA ARG A 194 -5.28 12.33 15.92
C ARG A 194 -4.67 10.97 15.69
N GLU A 195 -4.78 10.10 16.68
CA GLU A 195 -4.38 8.70 16.55
C GLU A 195 -5.13 7.98 15.41
N PRO A 196 -4.52 6.94 14.81
CA PRO A 196 -5.21 6.03 13.93
C PRO A 196 -6.44 5.43 14.62
N ASP A 197 -7.53 5.29 13.89
CA ASP A 197 -8.78 4.71 14.37
C ASP A 197 -9.13 3.46 13.56
N PRO A 198 -8.75 2.25 14.05
CA PRO A 198 -9.04 1.00 13.37
C PRO A 198 -10.52 0.70 13.20
N THR A 199 -11.40 1.39 13.94
CA THR A 199 -12.85 1.19 13.92
C THR A 199 -13.57 2.06 12.90
N LEU A 200 -12.86 3.02 12.29
CA LEU A 200 -13.39 3.97 11.33
C LEU A 200 -14.06 3.27 10.14
N SER A 201 -15.34 3.55 9.92
CA SER A 201 -16.07 3.06 8.74
C SER A 201 -15.86 3.97 7.53
N ILE A 202 -15.89 3.37 6.33
CA ILE A 202 -15.81 4.13 5.08
C ILE A 202 -17.03 5.06 4.92
N TYR A 203 -18.22 4.60 5.32
CA TYR A 203 -19.46 5.37 5.22
C TYR A 203 -19.43 6.67 6.03
N GLY A 204 -18.92 6.62 7.27
CA GLY A 204 -18.90 7.78 8.15
C GLY A 204 -18.06 8.93 7.58
N LYS A 205 -16.93 8.61 6.92
CA LYS A 205 -16.06 9.62 6.30
C LYS A 205 -16.57 10.07 4.93
N LEU A 206 -17.13 9.17 4.10
CA LEU A 206 -17.80 9.59 2.85
C LEU A 206 -18.97 10.54 3.13
N PHE A 207 -19.79 10.21 4.13
CA PHE A 207 -20.88 11.08 4.57
C PHE A 207 -20.35 12.42 5.08
N SER A 208 -19.28 12.45 5.89
CA SER A 208 -18.72 13.71 6.38
C SER A 208 -18.12 14.58 5.26
N ILE A 209 -17.48 13.99 4.25
CA ILE A 209 -16.96 14.70 3.08
C ILE A 209 -18.12 15.29 2.26
N LEU A 210 -19.13 14.48 1.95
CA LEU A 210 -20.33 14.91 1.21
C LEU A 210 -21.07 16.01 1.96
N PHE A 211 -21.25 15.86 3.28
CA PHE A 211 -21.88 16.85 4.14
C PHE A 211 -21.08 18.15 4.21
N THR A 212 -19.75 18.08 4.28
CA THR A 212 -18.87 19.26 4.30
C THR A 212 -18.90 20.00 2.96
N LYS A 213 -18.88 19.26 1.83
CA LYS A 213 -19.05 19.85 0.50
C LYS A 213 -20.45 20.45 0.33
N PHE A 214 -21.48 19.76 0.78
CA PHE A 214 -22.86 20.25 0.78
C PHE A 214 -22.98 21.55 1.58
N LYS A 215 -22.42 21.63 2.80
CA LYS A 215 -22.37 22.85 3.60
C LYS A 215 -21.68 24.02 2.89
N LYS A 216 -20.62 23.76 2.11
CA LYS A 216 -19.93 24.79 1.31
C LYS A 216 -20.76 25.29 0.12
N ILE A 217 -21.57 24.42 -0.49
CA ILE A 217 -22.42 24.74 -1.65
C ILE A 217 -23.76 25.36 -1.22
N MET A 218 -24.24 25.00 -0.03
CA MET A 218 -25.50 25.46 0.56
C MET A 218 -25.74 26.99 0.50
N PRO A 219 -24.77 27.87 0.85
CA PRO A 219 -24.98 29.31 0.70
C PRO A 219 -25.20 29.78 -0.74
N PHE A 220 -24.60 29.12 -1.74
CA PHE A 220 -24.83 29.42 -3.15
C PHE A 220 -26.23 28.99 -3.60
N ILE A 221 -26.73 27.86 -3.11
CA ILE A 221 -28.11 27.40 -3.37
C ILE A 221 -29.11 28.39 -2.75
N PHE A 222 -28.89 28.83 -1.51
CA PHE A 222 -29.74 29.84 -0.87
C PHE A 222 -29.72 31.17 -1.62
N LEU A 223 -28.55 31.60 -2.11
CA LEU A 223 -28.44 32.81 -2.92
C LEU A 223 -29.20 32.68 -4.25
N LEU A 224 -29.10 31.53 -4.92
CA LEU A 224 -29.81 31.26 -6.17
C LEU A 224 -31.34 31.26 -5.95
N LEU A 225 -31.80 30.61 -4.88
CA LEU A 225 -33.22 30.59 -4.49
C LEU A 225 -33.73 31.99 -4.14
N ALA A 226 -32.94 32.80 -3.44
CA ALA A 226 -33.29 34.18 -3.12
C ALA A 226 -33.40 35.07 -4.37
N ILE A 227 -32.49 34.90 -5.35
CA ILE A 227 -32.54 35.60 -6.63
C ILE A 227 -33.79 35.19 -7.44
N LEU A 228 -34.10 33.90 -7.50
CA LEU A 228 -35.28 33.38 -8.19
C LEU A 228 -36.59 33.85 -7.54
N HIS A 229 -36.63 33.97 -6.20
CA HIS A 229 -37.78 34.52 -5.50
C HIS A 229 -37.92 36.04 -5.75
N ALA A 230 -36.81 36.78 -5.78
CA ALA A 230 -36.80 38.21 -6.06
C ALA A 230 -37.21 38.56 -7.51
N SER A 231 -36.87 37.71 -8.49
CA SER A 231 -37.34 37.88 -9.88
C SER A 231 -38.83 37.64 -10.01
N SER A 232 -39.38 36.64 -9.31
CA SER A 232 -40.82 36.37 -9.30
C SER A 232 -41.65 37.49 -8.63
N PHE A 233 -41.05 38.21 -7.67
CA PHE A 233 -41.69 39.36 -7.02
C PHE A 233 -41.71 40.62 -7.91
N LYS A 234 -40.73 40.78 -8.81
CA LYS A 234 -40.71 41.89 -9.78
C LYS A 234 -41.77 41.75 -10.88
N GLU A 235 -42.06 40.53 -11.32
CA GLU A 235 -43.13 40.26 -12.29
C GLU A 235 -44.54 40.48 -11.70
N LEU A 236 -44.70 40.42 -10.37
CA LEU A 236 -45.98 40.65 -9.70
C LEU A 236 -46.30 42.13 -9.44
N LEU A 237 -45.30 43.02 -9.59
CA LEU A 237 -45.39 44.46 -9.35
C LEU A 237 -45.35 45.30 -10.64
N SER A 238 -45.32 44.67 -11.81
CA SER A 238 -45.47 45.26 -13.14
C SER A 238 -46.86 44.98 -13.72
#